data_AF-A0A2B7YYJ1-F1
#
_entry.id   AF-A0A2B7YYJ1-F1
#
_cell.length_a   1.000
_cell.length_b   1.000
_cell.length_c   1.000
_cell.angle_alpha   90.00
_cell.angle_beta   90.00
_cell.angle_gamma   90.00
#
_symmetry.space_group_name_H-M   'P 1'
#
loop_
_entity.id
_entity.type
_entity.pdbx_description
1 polymer ?
#
loop_
_entity_poly.entity_id
_entity_poly.type
_entity_poly.pdbx_seq_one_letter_code
_entity_poly.pdbx_strand_id
1 'polypeptide(L)'
;MLNSNLKKETEEEKNLLESIELVDMNGNDYTFSRDKNIYIKFWASWCPTCLAGLEELDRLAGENNNFEVITVVFPGINGEKNPAKFKEWYNTLGYKNIKVLYDTDGKLLQIFKIRALPTSAIIHKDLKIDNVIVGHISNGQIKDYYEGKGENTTMENNTKNIKDIYLAGGCFWGVEEYFSRINGVIDTVSGYANGSYDNPSYENVCNNSGHAETVHITYDSSKVSLDTLLKYYFRIIDPTSINKQGNDRGVQYRTGIYYQNEEDKEIALNAIKEEQKKYSKPIVVEVEKLKRFDKAEEYHQDYLKKNPNGYCHINLNKASEAIIDEKKYQKPSDEVLKEKLSDLEYQVTQEAATERAFTHEYYKNQEDGIYVDITTGEPLFSSKDKYDAGCGWPSFTKPIATEVVNYKKDSSHGMNRVEVRSRAGEAHLGHVFEDGPRDKGGLRYCINGASLRFIPYDKMDKEGYGEFKKYVK
;
A
#
# COMPACT_ATOMS: atom_id res chain seq x y z
N MET A 1 32.72 -14.21 -2.75
CA MET A 1 33.02 -13.16 -1.75
C MET A 1 31.78 -12.62 -1.01
N LEU A 2 30.54 -13.09 -1.28
CA LEU A 2 29.33 -12.65 -0.55
C LEU A 2 29.13 -13.30 0.84
N ASN A 3 29.70 -14.49 1.11
CA ASN A 3 29.48 -15.21 2.38
C ASN A 3 30.34 -14.74 3.56
N SER A 4 31.36 -13.91 3.35
CA SER A 4 32.24 -13.44 4.44
C SER A 4 31.69 -12.21 5.17
N ASN A 5 30.94 -11.35 4.48
CA ASN A 5 30.37 -10.13 5.08
C ASN A 5 29.11 -10.44 5.89
N LEU A 6 28.22 -11.30 5.38
CA LEU A 6 27.04 -11.78 6.09
C LEU A 6 27.40 -12.49 7.42
N LYS A 7 28.45 -13.32 7.43
CA LYS A 7 28.95 -13.95 8.66
C LYS A 7 29.53 -12.95 9.67
N LYS A 8 30.04 -11.82 9.20
CA LYS A 8 30.67 -10.79 10.03
C LYS A 8 29.62 -9.90 10.70
N GLU A 9 28.59 -9.50 9.94
CA GLU A 9 27.44 -8.76 10.45
C GLU A 9 26.68 -9.56 11.52
N THR A 10 26.44 -10.86 11.31
CA THR A 10 25.73 -11.70 12.29
C THR A 10 26.47 -11.89 13.61
N GLU A 11 27.82 -11.92 13.60
CA GLU A 11 28.59 -12.05 14.84
C GLU A 11 28.69 -10.71 15.58
N GLU A 12 28.71 -9.59 14.85
CA GLU A 12 28.66 -8.24 15.43
C GLU A 12 27.31 -7.95 16.08
N GLU A 13 26.19 -8.26 15.40
CA GLU A 13 24.83 -8.14 15.94
C GLU A 13 24.65 -9.02 17.19
N LYS A 14 25.19 -10.24 17.18
CA LYS A 14 25.19 -11.14 18.33
C LYS A 14 25.98 -10.57 19.52
N ASN A 15 27.19 -10.06 19.28
CA ASN A 15 27.99 -9.42 20.34
C ASN A 15 27.31 -8.17 20.92
N LEU A 16 26.57 -7.42 20.09
CA LEU A 16 25.77 -6.28 20.53
C LEU A 16 24.57 -6.72 21.39
N LEU A 17 23.87 -7.80 21.02
CA LEU A 17 22.81 -8.38 21.85
C LEU A 17 23.33 -8.97 23.17
N GLU A 18 24.56 -9.45 23.21
CA GLU A 18 25.21 -9.96 24.43
C GLU A 18 25.60 -8.83 25.40
N SER A 19 25.82 -7.63 24.90
CA SER A 19 26.28 -6.47 25.68
C SER A 19 25.18 -5.46 26.00
N ILE A 20 23.94 -5.72 25.57
CA ILE A 20 22.83 -4.81 25.82
C ILE A 20 22.27 -5.00 27.22
N GLU A 21 22.14 -3.89 27.93
CA GLU A 21 21.49 -3.84 29.25
C GLU A 21 20.06 -3.36 29.04
N LEU A 22 19.10 -4.25 29.27
CA LEU A 22 17.67 -3.94 29.21
C LEU A 22 17.08 -4.08 30.61
N VAL A 23 16.09 -3.24 30.92
CA VAL A 23 15.34 -3.32 32.17
C VAL A 23 13.87 -3.57 31.88
N ASP A 24 13.21 -4.36 32.72
CA ASP A 24 11.77 -4.49 32.70
C ASP A 24 11.07 -3.27 33.33
N MET A 25 9.73 -3.21 33.24
CA MET A 25 8.95 -2.12 33.86
C MET A 25 9.09 -2.03 35.39
N ASN A 26 9.62 -3.06 36.05
CA ASN A 26 9.86 -3.09 37.50
C ASN A 26 11.30 -2.71 37.87
N GLY A 27 12.16 -2.44 36.88
CA GLY A 27 13.56 -2.09 37.08
C GLY A 27 14.45 -3.31 37.33
N ASN A 28 13.99 -4.51 36.98
CA ASN A 28 14.83 -5.70 36.99
C ASN A 28 15.61 -5.79 35.68
N ASP A 29 16.89 -6.12 35.77
CA ASP A 29 17.73 -6.37 34.60
C ASP A 29 17.21 -7.59 33.82
N TYR A 30 17.23 -7.49 32.50
CA TYR A 30 16.87 -8.54 31.58
C TYR A 30 18.05 -8.89 30.70
N THR A 31 18.33 -10.19 30.63
CA THR A 31 19.28 -10.78 29.68
C THR A 31 18.53 -11.76 28.81
N PHE A 32 18.82 -11.76 27.51
CA PHE A 32 18.19 -12.70 26.58
C PHE A 32 18.49 -14.15 26.97
N SER A 33 17.43 -14.96 27.08
CA SER A 33 17.54 -16.38 27.40
C SER A 33 18.34 -17.14 26.34
N ARG A 34 19.14 -18.12 26.80
CA ARG A 34 19.85 -19.08 25.94
C ARG A 34 19.17 -20.44 25.89
N ASP A 35 18.09 -20.62 26.65
CA ASP A 35 17.39 -21.90 26.78
C ASP A 35 16.25 -22.03 25.76
N LYS A 36 15.73 -20.91 25.26
CA LYS A 36 14.60 -20.85 24.32
C LYS A 36 14.88 -19.83 23.21
N ASN A 37 14.22 -20.01 22.07
CA ASN A 37 14.09 -18.95 21.08
C ASN A 37 13.20 -17.84 21.64
N ILE A 38 13.28 -16.64 21.07
CA ILE A 38 12.62 -15.45 21.61
C ILE A 38 11.88 -14.75 20.48
N TYR A 39 10.58 -14.55 20.68
CA TYR A 39 9.76 -13.64 19.89
C TYR A 39 9.71 -12.29 20.59
N ILE A 40 10.02 -11.23 19.83
CA ILE A 40 9.99 -9.85 20.29
C ILE A 40 8.95 -9.09 19.49
N LYS A 41 8.07 -8.35 20.17
CA LYS A 41 7.27 -7.27 19.54
C LYS A 41 7.80 -5.92 20.02
N PHE A 42 8.27 -5.11 19.08
CA PHE A 42 8.60 -3.70 19.25
C PHE A 42 7.37 -2.85 18.99
N TRP A 43 7.05 -1.94 19.90
CA TRP A 43 5.84 -1.15 19.82
C TRP A 43 5.90 0.17 20.60
N ALA A 44 4.90 1.04 20.41
CA ALA A 44 4.76 2.30 21.14
C ALA A 44 3.33 2.52 21.65
N SER A 45 3.17 3.21 22.79
CA SER A 45 1.88 3.45 23.45
C SER A 45 0.94 4.35 22.65
N TRP A 46 1.50 5.22 21.81
CA TRP A 46 0.74 6.13 20.95
C TRP A 46 0.33 5.50 19.61
N CYS A 47 0.83 4.30 19.28
CA CYS A 47 0.63 3.63 18.00
C CYS A 47 -0.63 2.74 18.03
N PRO A 48 -1.75 3.10 17.36
CA PRO A 48 -3.01 2.35 17.48
C PRO A 48 -2.92 0.92 16.97
N THR A 49 -2.20 0.71 15.86
CA THR A 49 -1.92 -0.61 15.27
C THR A 49 -1.04 -1.47 16.16
N CYS A 50 -0.22 -0.86 17.01
CA CYS A 50 0.60 -1.56 17.98
C CYS A 50 -0.23 -2.11 19.15
N LEU A 51 -1.19 -1.30 19.62
CA LEU A 51 -2.13 -1.69 20.68
C LEU A 51 -3.06 -2.81 20.22
N ALA A 52 -3.43 -2.80 18.94
CA ALA A 52 -4.09 -3.93 18.30
C ALA A 52 -3.21 -5.19 18.42
N GLY A 53 -3.78 -6.25 19.00
CA GLY A 53 -3.12 -7.54 19.20
C GLY A 53 -2.34 -7.69 20.51
N LEU A 54 -2.26 -6.69 21.40
CA LEU A 54 -1.65 -6.89 22.73
C LEU A 54 -2.44 -7.89 23.58
N GLU A 55 -3.77 -7.91 23.49
CA GLU A 55 -4.58 -8.92 24.19
C GLU A 55 -4.28 -10.34 23.70
N GLU A 56 -4.15 -10.51 22.38
CA GLU A 56 -3.79 -11.80 21.77
C GLU A 56 -2.39 -12.24 22.23
N LEU A 57 -1.44 -11.31 22.23
CA LEU A 57 -0.06 -11.57 22.63
C LEU A 57 0.06 -11.89 24.12
N ASP A 58 -0.76 -11.29 24.99
CA ASP A 58 -0.82 -11.61 26.42
C ASP A 58 -1.33 -13.03 26.67
N ARG A 59 -2.28 -13.49 25.85
CA ARG A 59 -2.69 -14.89 25.88
C ARG A 59 -1.54 -15.80 25.46
N LEU A 60 -0.85 -15.49 24.36
CA LEU A 60 0.30 -16.27 23.89
C LEU A 60 1.40 -16.34 24.95
N ALA A 61 1.77 -15.22 25.56
CA ALA A 61 2.80 -15.15 26.59
C ALA A 61 2.46 -16.01 27.83
N GLY A 62 1.17 -16.21 28.11
CA GLY A 62 0.70 -17.07 29.20
C GLY A 62 0.66 -18.58 28.87
N GLU A 63 0.85 -18.96 27.62
CA GLU A 63 0.87 -20.37 27.20
C GLU A 63 2.23 -21.03 27.44
N ASN A 64 2.24 -22.37 27.50
CA ASN A 64 3.47 -23.15 27.62
C ASN A 64 4.17 -23.31 26.26
N ASN A 65 4.85 -22.26 25.81
CA ASN A 65 5.57 -22.23 24.53
C ASN A 65 7.02 -22.77 24.66
N ASN A 66 7.52 -23.33 23.55
CA ASN A 66 8.94 -23.67 23.36
C ASN A 66 9.82 -22.43 23.06
N PHE A 67 9.23 -21.24 22.93
CA PHE A 67 9.87 -19.94 22.82
C PHE A 67 9.42 -18.99 23.94
N GLU A 68 10.17 -17.92 24.16
CA GLU A 68 9.82 -16.82 25.06
C GLU A 68 9.13 -15.69 24.27
N VAL A 69 8.13 -15.05 24.87
CA VAL A 69 7.45 -13.86 24.32
C VAL A 69 7.84 -12.65 25.14
N ILE A 70 8.50 -11.69 24.50
CA ILE A 70 8.82 -10.39 25.11
C ILE A 70 8.35 -9.25 24.22
N THR A 71 8.21 -8.08 24.82
CA THR A 71 7.93 -6.85 24.09
C THR A 71 8.85 -5.74 24.52
N VAL A 72 9.12 -4.82 23.61
CA VAL A 72 10.05 -3.71 23.81
C VAL A 72 9.35 -2.41 23.45
N VAL A 73 9.48 -1.43 24.32
CA VAL A 73 9.05 -0.04 24.10
C VAL A 73 10.22 0.90 24.32
N PHE A 74 10.10 2.15 23.88
CA PHE A 74 11.22 3.09 23.77
C PHE A 74 10.97 4.39 24.57
N PRO A 75 10.88 4.35 25.91
CA PRO A 75 10.50 5.52 26.69
C PRO A 75 11.41 6.73 26.43
N GLY A 76 10.82 7.88 26.11
CA GLY A 76 11.55 9.11 25.82
C GLY A 76 12.07 9.24 24.38
N ILE A 77 11.86 8.23 23.53
CA ILE A 77 12.19 8.24 22.11
C ILE A 77 10.90 8.32 21.28
N ASN A 78 10.92 9.05 20.16
CA ASN A 78 9.83 9.10 19.17
C ASN A 78 8.43 9.37 19.78
N GLY A 79 8.33 10.28 20.76
CA GLY A 79 7.05 10.66 21.36
C GLY A 79 6.49 9.67 22.39
N GLU A 80 7.22 8.62 22.75
CA GLU A 80 6.82 7.69 23.82
C GLU A 80 6.81 8.35 25.19
N LYS A 81 5.91 7.89 26.07
CA LYS A 81 5.85 8.32 27.47
C LYS A 81 7.18 8.04 28.16
N ASN A 82 7.56 8.89 29.12
CA ASN A 82 8.69 8.59 29.99
C ASN A 82 8.41 7.31 30.82
N PRO A 83 9.43 6.63 31.36
CA PRO A 83 9.26 5.32 32.03
C PRO A 83 8.20 5.30 33.13
N ALA A 84 8.11 6.35 33.95
CA ALA A 84 7.15 6.44 35.04
C ALA A 84 5.70 6.56 34.52
N LYS A 85 5.46 7.47 33.57
CA LYS A 85 4.14 7.66 32.93
C LYS A 85 3.73 6.46 32.08
N PHE A 86 4.69 5.82 31.42
CA PHE A 86 4.44 4.60 30.67
C PHE A 86 3.94 3.49 31.59
N LYS A 87 4.65 3.24 32.70
CA LYS A 87 4.28 2.22 33.69
C LYS A 87 2.87 2.44 34.25
N GLU A 88 2.57 3.67 34.66
CA GLU A 88 1.26 4.03 35.20
C GLU A 88 0.14 3.73 34.19
N TRP A 89 0.32 4.18 32.95
CA TRP A 89 -0.63 3.93 31.87
C TRP A 89 -0.75 2.45 31.51
N TYR A 90 0.37 1.74 31.36
CA TYR A 90 0.38 0.32 30.98
C TYR A 90 -0.36 -0.54 32.02
N ASN A 91 -0.18 -0.24 33.32
CA ASN A 91 -0.88 -0.95 34.39
C ASN A 91 -2.41 -0.85 34.30
N THR A 92 -2.95 0.19 33.65
CA THR A 92 -4.40 0.30 33.42
C THR A 92 -4.94 -0.67 32.38
N LEU A 93 -4.08 -1.25 31.54
CA LEU A 93 -4.47 -2.18 30.46
C LEU A 93 -4.75 -3.59 30.97
N GLY A 94 -4.23 -3.96 32.15
CA GLY A 94 -4.56 -5.22 32.84
C GLY A 94 -3.90 -6.49 32.30
N TYR A 95 -2.92 -6.38 31.40
CA TYR A 95 -2.13 -7.51 30.89
C TYR A 95 -1.22 -8.09 32.00
N LYS A 96 -1.12 -9.42 32.06
CA LYS A 96 -0.46 -10.12 33.17
C LYS A 96 0.74 -10.96 32.77
N ASN A 97 0.79 -11.39 31.52
CA ASN A 97 1.76 -12.38 31.04
C ASN A 97 2.83 -11.74 30.14
N ILE A 98 2.51 -10.65 29.45
CA ILE A 98 3.49 -9.96 28.60
C ILE A 98 4.62 -9.37 29.45
N LYS A 99 5.85 -9.75 29.11
CA LYS A 99 7.05 -9.05 29.58
C LYS A 99 7.30 -7.81 28.72
N VAL A 100 7.38 -6.63 29.34
CA VAL A 100 7.68 -5.36 28.68
C VAL A 100 9.05 -4.87 29.14
N LEU A 101 9.94 -4.63 28.18
CA LEU A 101 11.30 -4.12 28.37
C LEU A 101 11.41 -2.70 27.85
N TYR A 102 12.27 -1.91 28.49
CA TYR A 102 12.58 -0.55 28.07
C TYR A 102 13.91 -0.49 27.30
N ASP A 103 13.85 0.02 26.07
CA ASP A 103 15.01 0.40 25.27
C ASP A 103 15.12 1.93 25.26
N THR A 104 15.62 2.50 26.35
CA THR A 104 15.65 3.96 26.58
C THR A 104 16.71 4.70 25.77
N ASP A 105 17.72 3.98 25.26
CA ASP A 105 18.79 4.55 24.41
C ASP A 105 18.63 4.17 22.92
N GLY A 106 17.59 3.39 22.58
CA GLY A 106 17.25 3.05 21.21
C GLY A 106 18.25 2.08 20.56
N LYS A 107 19.03 1.36 21.35
CA LYS A 107 20.02 0.40 20.83
C LYS A 107 19.36 -0.73 20.07
N LEU A 108 18.20 -1.22 20.53
CA LEU A 108 17.48 -2.26 19.79
C LEU A 108 16.87 -1.71 18.49
N LEU A 109 16.41 -0.46 18.45
CA LEU A 109 16.00 0.17 17.18
C LEU A 109 17.13 0.13 16.14
N GLN A 110 18.36 0.39 16.57
CA GLN A 110 19.53 0.37 15.69
C GLN A 110 19.93 -1.05 15.28
N ILE A 111 20.07 -1.97 16.25
CA ILE A 111 20.47 -3.37 16.01
C ILE A 111 19.48 -4.05 15.07
N PHE A 112 18.18 -3.91 15.32
CA PHE A 112 17.13 -4.53 14.52
C PHE A 112 16.75 -3.68 13.29
N LYS A 113 17.41 -2.53 13.08
CA LYS A 113 17.16 -1.61 11.96
C LYS A 113 15.67 -1.25 11.82
N ILE A 114 15.01 -1.02 12.95
CA ILE A 114 13.58 -0.78 13.05
C ILE A 114 13.27 0.64 12.57
N ARG A 115 12.47 0.74 11.51
CA ARG A 115 12.04 2.02 10.91
C ARG A 115 10.56 2.33 11.09
N ALA A 116 9.76 1.34 11.49
CA ALA A 116 8.32 1.49 11.68
C ALA A 116 7.83 0.58 12.81
N LEU A 117 6.68 0.91 13.40
CA LEU A 117 6.06 0.15 14.48
C LEU A 117 4.60 -0.23 14.11
N PRO A 118 4.08 -1.38 14.58
CA PRO A 118 4.80 -2.40 15.33
C PRO A 118 5.80 -3.13 14.42
N THR A 119 6.88 -3.64 15.00
CA THR A 119 7.80 -4.55 14.31
C THR A 119 8.02 -5.75 15.20
N SER A 120 8.06 -6.95 14.64
CA SER A 120 8.40 -8.16 15.37
C SER A 120 9.79 -8.62 14.99
N ALA A 121 10.49 -9.27 15.91
CA ALA A 121 11.73 -9.97 15.60
C ALA A 121 11.76 -11.36 16.22
N ILE A 122 12.52 -12.25 15.58
CA ILE A 122 12.77 -13.61 16.07
C ILE A 122 14.26 -13.74 16.33
N ILE A 123 14.59 -14.14 17.56
CA ILE A 123 15.96 -14.43 17.99
C ILE A 123 16.03 -15.92 18.33
N HIS A 124 17.01 -16.61 17.76
CA HIS A 124 17.30 -17.99 18.14
C HIS A 124 18.02 -18.06 19.48
N LYS A 125 18.00 -19.22 20.14
CA LYS A 125 18.70 -19.46 21.41
C LYS A 125 20.21 -19.15 21.40
N ASP A 126 20.84 -19.13 20.23
CA ASP A 126 22.25 -18.74 20.03
C ASP A 126 22.44 -17.21 19.85
N LEU A 127 21.38 -16.43 20.05
CA LEU A 127 21.25 -14.99 19.79
C LEU A 127 21.44 -14.57 18.34
N LYS A 128 21.30 -15.51 17.40
CA LYS A 128 21.20 -15.15 16.00
C LYS A 128 19.82 -14.53 15.73
N ILE A 129 19.82 -13.29 15.22
CA ILE A 129 18.63 -12.65 14.68
C ILE A 129 18.26 -13.37 13.38
N ASP A 130 17.02 -13.85 13.29
CA ASP A 130 16.54 -14.55 12.08
C ASP A 130 15.73 -13.60 11.19
N ASN A 131 14.60 -13.14 11.71
CA ASN A 131 13.64 -12.34 10.94
C ASN A 131 13.29 -11.08 11.71
N VAL A 132 13.21 -9.96 10.99
CA VAL A 132 12.62 -8.69 11.44
C VAL A 132 11.45 -8.37 10.52
N ILE A 133 10.25 -8.33 11.09
CA ILE A 133 8.98 -8.31 10.37
C ILE A 133 8.21 -7.07 10.79
N VAL A 134 8.08 -6.11 9.87
CA VAL A 134 7.29 -4.91 10.11
C VAL A 134 5.81 -5.23 10.02
N GLY A 135 5.02 -4.69 10.95
CA GLY A 135 3.58 -4.87 11.05
C GLY A 135 3.14 -5.90 12.09
N HIS A 136 1.83 -6.19 12.07
CA HIS A 136 1.20 -7.14 12.97
C HIS A 136 1.37 -8.58 12.48
N ILE A 137 1.66 -9.50 13.41
CA ILE A 137 1.73 -10.94 13.15
C ILE A 137 0.72 -11.61 14.10
N SER A 138 -0.12 -12.50 13.57
CA SER A 138 -1.06 -13.27 14.39
C SER A 138 -0.36 -14.35 15.22
N ASN A 139 -0.95 -14.76 16.34
CA ASN A 139 -0.36 -15.83 17.16
C ASN A 139 -0.25 -17.16 16.41
N GLY A 140 -1.17 -17.43 15.47
CA GLY A 140 -1.10 -18.61 14.60
C GLY A 140 0.19 -18.62 13.78
N GLN A 141 0.51 -17.50 13.13
CA GLN A 141 1.74 -17.37 12.35
C GLN A 141 3.01 -17.47 13.22
N ILE A 142 2.98 -16.95 14.44
CA ILE A 142 4.10 -17.08 15.39
C ILE A 142 4.30 -18.57 15.76
N LYS A 143 3.22 -19.29 16.08
CA LYS A 143 3.28 -20.72 16.42
C LYS A 143 3.73 -21.57 15.23
N ASP A 144 3.16 -21.34 14.06
CA ASP A 144 3.48 -22.11 12.84
C ASP A 144 4.97 -22.01 12.49
N TYR A 145 5.57 -20.83 12.72
CA TYR A 145 7.01 -20.64 12.57
C TYR A 145 7.81 -21.53 13.54
N TYR A 146 7.46 -21.54 14.83
CA TYR A 146 8.20 -22.32 15.84
C TYR A 146 7.87 -23.82 15.86
N GLU A 147 6.74 -24.23 15.28
CA GLU A 147 6.36 -25.64 15.11
C GLU A 147 6.90 -26.26 13.81
N GLY A 148 7.54 -25.47 12.95
CA GLY A 148 8.07 -25.93 11.66
C GLY A 148 6.98 -26.39 10.68
N LYS A 149 5.73 -25.95 10.87
CA LYS A 149 4.57 -26.29 10.05
C LYS A 149 4.29 -25.29 8.92
N GLY A 150 5.04 -24.19 8.86
CA GLY A 150 5.02 -23.30 7.71
C GLY A 150 5.67 -23.96 6.49
N GLU A 151 4.88 -24.35 5.48
CA GLU A 151 5.40 -24.61 4.13
C GLU A 151 6.33 -23.47 3.73
N ASN A 152 7.60 -23.77 3.41
CA ASN A 152 8.59 -22.94 2.69
C ASN A 152 8.22 -21.45 2.55
N THR A 153 7.92 -20.79 3.65
CA THR A 153 7.88 -19.35 3.71
C THR A 153 9.33 -19.06 4.05
N THR A 154 10.18 -19.03 3.03
CA THR A 154 11.30 -18.09 3.06
C THR A 154 10.65 -16.74 3.36
N MET A 155 10.51 -16.44 4.65
CA MET A 155 10.30 -15.10 5.18
C MET A 155 11.62 -14.41 4.84
N GLU A 156 11.77 -13.99 3.58
CA GLU A 156 12.90 -13.17 3.18
C GLU A 156 12.92 -11.96 4.10
N ASN A 157 14.10 -11.63 4.60
CA ASN A 157 14.40 -10.41 5.36
C ASN A 157 13.54 -9.23 4.88
N ASN A 158 12.41 -8.98 5.56
CA ASN A 158 11.40 -8.03 5.11
C ASN A 158 11.92 -6.59 5.14
N THR A 159 13.01 -6.33 5.86
CA THR A 159 13.73 -5.05 5.84
C THR A 159 14.33 -4.69 4.48
N LYS A 160 14.59 -5.66 3.57
CA LYS A 160 15.12 -5.38 2.23
C LYS A 160 14.06 -4.82 1.27
N ASN A 161 12.80 -5.15 1.50
CA ASN A 161 11.67 -4.68 0.69
C ASN A 161 11.04 -3.40 1.25
N ILE A 162 11.44 -2.94 2.44
CA ILE A 162 10.98 -1.66 2.95
C ILE A 162 11.75 -0.53 2.27
N LYS A 163 11.02 0.32 1.57
CA LYS A 163 11.56 1.48 0.88
C LYS A 163 10.88 2.75 1.36
N ASP A 164 11.56 3.88 1.14
CA ASP A 164 11.15 5.21 1.57
C ASP A 164 11.04 6.13 0.35
N ILE A 165 9.98 6.94 0.27
CA ILE A 165 9.85 8.01 -0.72
C ILE A 165 9.21 9.25 -0.07
N TYR A 166 9.52 10.44 -0.58
CA TYR A 166 9.07 11.70 -0.02
C TYR A 166 8.32 12.49 -1.09
N LEU A 167 7.03 12.73 -0.87
CA LEU A 167 6.14 13.33 -1.86
C LEU A 167 5.55 14.64 -1.32
N ALA A 168 5.78 15.74 -2.02
CA ALA A 168 5.16 17.04 -1.76
C ALA A 168 4.01 17.24 -2.75
N GLY A 169 2.80 17.47 -2.25
CA GLY A 169 1.59 17.45 -3.07
C GLY A 169 0.56 18.50 -2.66
N GLY A 170 0.99 19.62 -2.08
CA GLY A 170 0.10 20.60 -1.43
C GLY A 170 0.05 20.38 0.08
N CYS A 171 -1.08 20.75 0.70
CA CYS A 171 -1.28 20.54 2.14
C CYS A 171 -1.09 19.06 2.52
N PHE A 172 -0.10 18.77 3.37
CA PHE A 172 0.27 17.38 3.67
C PHE A 172 -0.82 16.59 4.41
N TRP A 173 -1.83 17.24 5.01
CA TRP A 173 -2.87 16.57 5.80
C TRP A 173 -3.68 15.60 4.94
N GLY A 174 -4.05 16.04 3.74
CA GLY A 174 -4.76 15.20 2.79
C GLY A 174 -3.87 14.15 2.14
N VAL A 175 -2.59 14.48 1.89
CA VAL A 175 -1.63 13.58 1.27
C VAL A 175 -1.30 12.41 2.21
N GLU A 176 -1.01 12.69 3.48
CA GLU A 176 -0.70 11.71 4.52
C GLU A 176 -1.86 10.72 4.69
N GLU A 177 -3.07 11.24 4.93
CA GLU A 177 -4.26 10.42 5.11
C GLU A 177 -4.56 9.59 3.85
N TYR A 178 -4.41 10.17 2.66
CA TYR A 178 -4.62 9.45 1.40
C TYR A 178 -3.65 8.28 1.24
N PHE A 179 -2.34 8.50 1.44
CA PHE A 179 -1.34 7.44 1.30
C PHE A 179 -1.44 6.39 2.39
N SER A 180 -1.84 6.76 3.62
CA SER A 180 -2.02 5.82 4.72
C SER A 180 -3.09 4.74 4.46
N ARG A 181 -3.99 4.97 3.48
CA ARG A 181 -5.05 4.05 3.07
C ARG A 181 -4.63 3.06 1.99
N ILE A 182 -3.44 3.21 1.41
CA ILE A 182 -2.98 2.39 0.29
C ILE A 182 -2.37 1.09 0.82
N ASN A 183 -2.87 -0.05 0.32
CA ASN A 183 -2.30 -1.35 0.67
C ASN A 183 -0.84 -1.43 0.25
N GLY A 184 0.03 -1.83 1.18
CA GLY A 184 1.48 -1.84 1.00
C GLY A 184 2.19 -0.61 1.56
N VAL A 185 1.48 0.49 1.84
CA VAL A 185 2.02 1.58 2.67
C VAL A 185 2.00 1.15 4.13
N ILE A 186 3.13 1.35 4.81
CA ILE A 186 3.36 0.95 6.20
C ILE A 186 3.15 2.15 7.12
N ASP A 187 3.76 3.27 6.78
CA ASP A 187 3.72 4.49 7.58
C ASP A 187 3.77 5.74 6.71
N THR A 188 3.19 6.83 7.22
CA THR A 188 3.15 8.13 6.57
C THR A 188 3.39 9.22 7.60
N VAL A 189 4.40 10.05 7.39
CA VAL A 189 4.80 11.11 8.32
C VAL A 189 4.83 12.46 7.61
N SER A 190 4.11 13.44 8.14
CA SER A 190 4.11 14.82 7.64
C SER A 190 5.38 15.57 8.05
N GLY A 191 5.94 16.37 7.14
CA GLY A 191 7.14 17.16 7.42
C GLY A 191 7.47 18.19 6.35
N TYR A 192 8.66 18.76 6.47
CA TYR A 192 9.16 19.87 5.68
C TYR A 192 10.45 19.46 4.97
N ALA A 193 10.47 19.49 3.64
CA ALA A 193 11.62 19.04 2.85
C ALA A 193 12.29 20.17 2.08
N ASN A 194 13.59 19.99 1.82
CA ASN A 194 14.36 20.75 0.84
C ASN A 194 14.29 22.29 0.95
N GLY A 195 14.19 22.84 2.17
CA GLY A 195 14.29 24.28 2.39
C GLY A 195 15.67 24.76 2.84
N SER A 196 15.73 26.01 3.31
CA SER A 196 17.00 26.74 3.44
C SER A 196 17.79 26.50 4.74
N TYR A 197 17.19 25.91 5.78
CA TYR A 197 17.81 25.66 7.09
C TYR A 197 17.13 24.49 7.82
N ASP A 198 17.66 24.05 8.96
CA ASP A 198 17.17 22.85 9.69
C ASP A 198 16.05 23.22 10.67
N ASN A 199 15.16 22.26 10.97
CA ASN A 199 14.09 22.36 11.96
C ASN A 199 13.20 23.62 11.86
N PRO A 200 12.60 23.92 10.68
CA PRO A 200 11.66 25.03 10.58
C PRO A 200 10.38 24.74 11.37
N SER A 201 9.79 25.76 12.00
CA SER A 201 8.41 25.67 12.51
C SER A 201 7.39 25.84 11.38
N TYR A 202 6.14 25.46 11.62
CA TYR A 202 5.07 25.72 10.65
C TYR A 202 4.97 27.21 10.25
N GLU A 203 5.16 28.14 11.19
CA GLU A 203 5.17 29.58 10.89
C GLU A 203 6.34 29.97 9.98
N ASN A 204 7.51 29.34 10.15
CA ASN A 204 8.63 29.57 9.25
C ASN A 204 8.31 29.14 7.82
N VAL A 205 7.67 27.98 7.66
CA VAL A 205 7.26 27.42 6.37
C VAL A 205 6.23 28.32 5.69
N CYS A 206 5.22 28.80 6.44
CA CYS A 206 4.24 29.76 5.94
C CYS A 206 4.87 31.10 5.53
N ASN A 207 5.98 31.49 6.17
CA ASN A 207 6.75 32.70 5.87
C ASN A 207 7.90 32.47 4.87
N ASN A 208 7.75 31.49 3.97
CA ASN A 208 8.64 31.25 2.84
C ASN A 208 10.09 30.85 3.23
N SER A 209 10.24 29.91 4.17
CA SER A 209 11.54 29.29 4.51
C SER A 209 12.16 28.44 3.38
N GLY A 210 11.51 28.35 2.22
CA GLY A 210 11.92 27.51 1.09
C GLY A 210 11.54 26.04 1.20
N HIS A 211 11.04 25.58 2.34
CA HIS A 211 10.63 24.19 2.53
C HIS A 211 9.34 23.87 1.77
N ALA A 212 9.18 22.62 1.34
CA ALA A 212 7.90 22.07 0.86
C ALA A 212 7.24 21.25 1.97
N GLU A 213 5.92 21.40 2.13
CA GLU A 213 5.12 20.41 2.85
C GLU A 213 5.20 19.08 2.12
N THR A 214 5.67 18.06 2.83
CA THR A 214 6.08 16.77 2.26
C THR A 214 5.61 15.65 3.16
N VAL A 215 5.18 14.54 2.58
CA VAL A 215 4.90 13.30 3.30
C VAL A 215 6.01 12.31 3.03
N HIS A 216 6.65 11.83 4.10
CA HIS A 216 7.52 10.66 4.07
C HIS A 216 6.64 9.41 4.10
N ILE A 217 6.77 8.57 3.08
CA ILE A 217 6.02 7.33 2.91
C ILE A 217 6.99 6.16 3.01
N THR A 218 6.79 5.32 4.01
CA THR A 218 7.46 4.03 4.15
C THR A 218 6.54 2.95 3.62
N TYR A 219 7.02 2.11 2.71
CA TYR A 219 6.20 1.11 2.01
C TYR A 219 6.94 -0.21 1.79
N ASP A 220 6.16 -1.28 1.69
CA ASP A 220 6.61 -2.62 1.34
C ASP A 220 6.61 -2.79 -0.19
N SER A 221 7.79 -2.77 -0.79
CA SER A 221 7.97 -2.87 -2.24
C SER A 221 7.54 -4.22 -2.82
N SER A 222 7.31 -5.25 -1.98
CA SER A 222 6.72 -6.51 -2.42
C SER A 222 5.21 -6.42 -2.62
N LYS A 223 4.55 -5.44 -1.99
CA LYS A 223 3.09 -5.22 -2.06
C LYS A 223 2.71 -4.06 -2.98
N VAL A 224 3.51 -2.99 -2.97
CA VAL A 224 3.26 -1.81 -3.81
C VAL A 224 4.58 -1.28 -4.38
N SER A 225 4.67 -1.12 -5.69
CA SER A 225 5.86 -0.56 -6.34
C SER A 225 5.88 0.96 -6.28
N LEU A 226 7.07 1.57 -6.39
CA LEU A 226 7.19 3.03 -6.52
C LEU A 226 6.42 3.59 -7.73
N ASP A 227 6.47 2.91 -8.88
CA ASP A 227 5.69 3.25 -10.07
C ASP A 227 4.18 3.34 -9.74
N THR A 228 3.67 2.41 -8.93
CA THR A 228 2.28 2.41 -8.47
C THR A 228 1.98 3.54 -7.49
N LEU A 229 2.86 3.81 -6.53
CA LEU A 229 2.72 4.95 -5.61
C LEU A 229 2.71 6.29 -6.35
N LEU A 230 3.52 6.44 -7.39
CA LEU A 230 3.55 7.65 -8.20
C LEU A 230 2.26 7.80 -9.04
N LYS A 231 1.65 6.70 -9.51
CA LYS A 231 0.30 6.76 -10.11
C LYS A 231 -0.75 7.23 -9.10
N TYR A 232 -0.68 6.78 -7.83
CA TYR A 232 -1.55 7.30 -6.76
C TYR A 232 -1.29 8.79 -6.48
N TYR A 233 -0.04 9.23 -6.52
CA TYR A 233 0.36 10.63 -6.33
C TYR A 233 -0.22 11.54 -7.43
N PHE A 234 -0.01 11.21 -8.71
CA PHE A 234 -0.53 12.02 -9.83
C PHE A 234 -2.06 12.07 -9.88
N ARG A 235 -2.75 11.09 -9.27
CA ARG A 235 -4.22 11.04 -9.18
C ARG A 235 -4.82 12.11 -8.25
N ILE A 236 -4.04 12.65 -7.31
CA ILE A 236 -4.52 13.60 -6.28
C ILE A 236 -3.98 15.02 -6.40
N ILE A 237 -3.00 15.27 -7.27
CA ILE A 237 -2.43 16.60 -7.50
C ILE A 237 -2.86 17.17 -8.86
N ASP A 238 -2.74 18.48 -9.02
CA ASP A 238 -2.59 19.13 -10.33
C ASP A 238 -1.09 19.22 -10.67
N PRO A 239 -0.56 18.37 -11.57
CA PRO A 239 0.87 18.33 -11.87
C PRO A 239 1.34 19.52 -12.73
N THR A 240 0.42 20.38 -13.20
CA THR A 240 0.71 21.55 -14.04
C THR A 240 0.64 22.86 -13.26
N SER A 241 0.25 22.81 -11.99
CA SER A 241 0.08 23.98 -11.12
C SER A 241 1.37 24.33 -10.37
N ILE A 242 1.84 25.56 -10.54
CA ILE A 242 3.05 26.08 -9.89
C ILE A 242 2.70 26.62 -8.51
N ASN A 243 3.36 26.12 -7.46
CA ASN A 243 3.27 26.62 -6.07
C ASN A 243 1.83 26.75 -5.55
N LYS A 244 0.97 25.82 -5.94
CA LYS A 244 -0.45 25.82 -5.58
C LYS A 244 -1.07 24.44 -5.75
N GLN A 245 -1.88 24.00 -4.80
CA GLN A 245 -2.77 22.84 -4.90
C GLN A 245 -4.12 23.17 -4.27
N GLY A 246 -5.22 22.94 -4.99
CA GLY A 246 -6.54 23.38 -4.55
C GLY A 246 -6.60 24.89 -4.28
N ASN A 247 -6.93 25.26 -3.03
CA ASN A 247 -6.97 26.66 -2.60
C ASN A 247 -5.64 27.14 -1.98
N ASP A 248 -4.73 26.21 -1.67
CA ASP A 248 -3.50 26.47 -0.93
C ASP A 248 -2.43 27.01 -1.89
N ARG A 249 -1.84 28.17 -1.58
CA ARG A 249 -0.90 28.91 -2.45
C ARG A 249 0.36 29.27 -1.69
N GLY A 250 1.50 29.03 -2.32
CA GLY A 250 2.82 29.29 -1.76
C GLY A 250 3.83 28.22 -2.15
N VAL A 251 5.11 28.56 -2.01
CA VAL A 251 6.24 27.67 -2.34
C VAL A 251 6.22 26.40 -1.48
N GLN A 252 5.64 26.46 -0.28
CA GLN A 252 5.42 25.30 0.58
C GLN A 252 4.44 24.27 0.01
N TYR A 253 3.55 24.68 -0.89
CA TYR A 253 2.57 23.81 -1.55
C TYR A 253 2.98 23.41 -2.97
N ARG A 254 4.26 23.58 -3.33
CA ARG A 254 4.79 23.10 -4.60
C ARG A 254 4.72 21.58 -4.65
N THR A 255 4.61 21.05 -5.87
CA THR A 255 4.61 19.60 -6.10
C THR A 255 6.03 19.10 -6.33
N GLY A 256 6.42 18.02 -5.66
CA GLY A 256 7.77 17.46 -5.76
C GLY A 256 7.86 15.99 -5.39
N ILE A 257 8.81 15.29 -6.01
CA ILE A 257 9.19 13.92 -5.72
C ILE A 257 10.65 13.94 -5.26
N TYR A 258 10.89 13.63 -3.99
CA TYR A 258 12.23 13.67 -3.41
C TYR A 258 12.78 12.27 -3.16
N TYR A 259 13.84 11.92 -3.88
CA TYR A 259 14.44 10.59 -3.85
C TYR A 259 15.71 10.56 -2.99
N GLN A 260 16.02 9.40 -2.42
CA GLN A 260 17.28 9.19 -1.68
C GLN A 260 18.37 8.52 -2.53
N ASN A 261 17.97 7.64 -3.47
CA ASN A 261 18.85 6.88 -4.34
C ASN A 261 18.53 7.16 -5.84
N GLU A 262 19.50 6.90 -6.72
CA GLU A 262 19.35 7.20 -8.16
C GLU A 262 18.37 6.26 -8.89
N GLU A 263 18.08 5.07 -8.35
CA GLU A 263 17.09 4.16 -8.95
C GLU A 263 15.69 4.79 -8.89
N ASP A 264 15.31 5.33 -7.73
CA ASP A 264 14.02 5.99 -7.52
C ASP A 264 13.87 7.26 -8.36
N LYS A 265 14.97 7.97 -8.63
CA LYS A 265 15.00 9.11 -9.55
C LYS A 265 14.60 8.70 -10.96
N GLU A 266 15.18 7.63 -11.50
CA GLU A 266 14.85 7.17 -12.86
C GLU A 266 13.39 6.70 -12.94
N ILE A 267 12.88 6.05 -11.88
CA ILE A 267 11.45 5.70 -11.80
C ILE A 267 10.57 6.95 -11.79
N ALA A 268 10.93 7.98 -11.00
CA ALA A 268 10.20 9.24 -10.94
C ALA A 268 10.19 10.01 -12.26
N LEU A 269 11.35 10.10 -12.93
CA LEU A 269 11.47 10.76 -14.24
C LEU A 269 10.64 10.03 -15.31
N ASN A 270 10.64 8.69 -15.30
CA ASN A 270 9.79 7.91 -16.19
C ASN A 270 8.30 8.10 -15.89
N ALA A 271 7.91 8.16 -14.61
CA ALA A 271 6.52 8.44 -14.23
C ALA A 271 6.06 9.82 -14.71
N ILE A 272 6.91 10.85 -14.61
CA ILE A 272 6.65 12.20 -15.16
C ILE A 272 6.45 12.13 -16.68
N LYS A 273 7.33 11.41 -17.40
CA LYS A 273 7.25 11.26 -18.85
C LYS A 273 5.95 10.58 -19.29
N GLU A 274 5.54 9.54 -18.58
CA GLU A 274 4.29 8.83 -18.86
C GLU A 274 3.07 9.69 -18.52
N GLU A 275 3.08 10.39 -17.38
CA GLU A 275 1.98 11.28 -16.99
C GLU A 275 1.84 12.48 -17.94
N GLN A 276 2.96 13.02 -18.44
CA GLN A 276 2.97 14.15 -19.38
C GLN A 276 2.14 13.86 -20.64
N LYS A 277 2.00 12.59 -21.07
CA LYS A 277 1.18 12.21 -22.23
C LYS A 277 -0.31 12.58 -22.05
N LYS A 278 -0.78 12.74 -20.81
CA LYS A 278 -2.16 13.12 -20.47
C LYS A 278 -2.39 14.63 -20.44
N TYR A 279 -1.33 15.44 -20.48
CA TYR A 279 -1.40 16.90 -20.33
C TYR A 279 -0.76 17.62 -21.51
N SER A 280 -1.46 18.62 -22.04
CA SER A 280 -0.89 19.54 -23.03
C SER A 280 0.04 20.59 -22.39
N LYS A 281 -0.24 20.98 -21.15
CA LYS A 281 0.64 21.85 -20.36
C LYS A 281 1.83 21.05 -19.82
N PRO A 282 3.02 21.66 -19.72
CA PRO A 282 4.16 20.99 -19.11
C PRO A 282 3.88 20.70 -17.63
N ILE A 283 4.22 19.48 -17.21
CA ILE A 283 4.24 19.10 -15.81
C ILE A 283 5.38 19.86 -15.12
N VAL A 284 5.08 20.44 -13.96
CA VAL A 284 5.99 21.28 -13.17
C VAL A 284 6.42 20.64 -11.85
N VAL A 285 6.07 19.36 -11.66
CA VAL A 285 6.51 18.56 -10.51
C VAL A 285 8.03 18.42 -10.55
N GLU A 286 8.72 18.90 -9.50
CA GLU A 286 10.16 18.79 -9.40
C GLU A 286 10.58 17.37 -9.00
N VAL A 287 11.70 16.88 -9.54
CA VAL A 287 12.32 15.60 -9.14
C VAL A 287 13.73 15.91 -8.65
N GLU A 288 13.90 16.01 -7.34
CA GLU A 288 15.17 16.37 -6.72
C GLU A 288 15.64 15.32 -5.72
N LYS A 289 16.96 15.26 -5.48
CA LYS A 289 17.49 14.48 -4.37
C LYS A 289 16.99 15.09 -3.06
N LEU A 290 16.54 14.25 -2.13
CA LEU A 290 16.20 14.68 -0.79
C LEU A 290 17.47 15.22 -0.11
N LYS A 291 17.47 16.51 0.20
CA LYS A 291 18.56 17.18 0.93
C LYS A 291 18.35 17.08 2.43
N ARG A 292 17.09 17.22 2.87
CA ARG A 292 16.65 17.18 4.26
C ARG A 292 15.15 16.93 4.35
N PHE A 293 14.74 16.36 5.47
CA PHE A 293 13.35 16.21 5.86
C PHE A 293 13.25 16.43 7.36
N ASP A 294 12.56 17.50 7.76
CA ASP A 294 12.30 17.83 9.16
C ASP A 294 10.86 17.43 9.49
N LYS A 295 10.68 16.56 10.49
CA LYS A 295 9.35 16.11 10.92
C LYS A 295 8.53 17.31 11.41
N ALA A 296 7.28 17.42 10.94
CA ALA A 296 6.36 18.46 11.42
C ALA A 296 5.91 18.19 12.86
N GLU A 297 5.38 19.22 13.52
CA GLU A 297 4.88 19.14 14.89
C GLU A 297 3.79 18.08 15.06
N GLU A 298 3.65 17.52 16.27
CA GLU A 298 2.74 16.40 16.56
C GLU A 298 1.26 16.70 16.28
N TYR A 299 0.85 17.96 16.24
CA TYR A 299 -0.52 18.33 15.88
C TYR A 299 -0.79 18.19 14.37
N HIS A 300 0.24 18.22 13.52
CA HIS A 300 0.12 18.00 12.08
C HIS A 300 0.09 16.52 11.71
N GLN A 301 0.74 15.66 12.50
CA GLN A 301 0.78 14.21 12.26
C GLN A 301 -0.63 13.61 12.40
N ASP A 302 -1.03 12.75 11.48
CA ASP A 302 -2.35 12.09 11.47
C ASP A 302 -3.52 13.07 11.62
N TYR A 303 -3.38 14.28 11.08
CA TYR A 303 -4.32 15.39 11.37
C TYR A 303 -5.77 15.03 11.05
N LEU A 304 -6.04 14.38 9.91
CA LEU A 304 -7.39 13.99 9.49
C LEU A 304 -7.92 12.76 10.23
N LYS A 305 -7.05 11.93 10.83
CA LYS A 305 -7.50 10.88 11.76
C LYS A 305 -7.95 11.50 13.09
N LYS A 306 -7.20 12.50 13.58
CA LYS A 306 -7.52 13.25 14.80
C LYS A 306 -8.73 14.18 14.60
N ASN A 307 -8.88 14.74 13.40
CA ASN A 307 -9.92 15.71 13.03
C ASN A 307 -10.62 15.25 11.73
N PRO A 308 -11.58 14.31 11.78
CA PRO A 308 -12.20 13.73 10.59
C PRO A 308 -12.90 14.73 9.66
N ASN A 309 -13.36 15.86 10.20
CA ASN A 309 -13.98 16.96 9.46
C ASN A 309 -13.00 18.12 9.20
N GLY A 310 -11.70 17.86 9.34
CA GLY A 310 -10.64 18.83 9.07
C GLY A 310 -10.56 19.20 7.59
N TYR A 311 -9.82 20.27 7.30
CA TYR A 311 -9.60 20.72 5.94
C TYR A 311 -8.88 19.64 5.10
N CYS A 312 -9.44 19.31 3.95
CA CYS A 312 -8.81 18.43 2.96
C CYS A 312 -9.29 18.80 1.56
N HIS A 313 -8.38 19.22 0.68
CA HIS A 313 -8.70 19.49 -0.72
C HIS A 313 -8.67 18.22 -1.59
N ILE A 314 -8.15 17.12 -1.07
CA ILE A 314 -8.04 15.82 -1.75
C ILE A 314 -9.29 14.98 -1.48
N ASN A 315 -9.82 14.33 -2.53
CA ASN A 315 -10.83 13.29 -2.35
C ASN A 315 -10.17 11.98 -1.88
N LEU A 316 -10.20 11.74 -0.56
CA LEU A 316 -9.57 10.56 0.06
C LEU A 316 -10.13 9.22 -0.42
N ASN A 317 -11.33 9.19 -0.99
CA ASN A 317 -11.93 7.96 -1.52
C ASN A 317 -11.17 7.43 -2.75
N LYS A 318 -10.41 8.30 -3.44
CA LYS A 318 -9.57 7.88 -4.58
C LYS A 318 -8.46 6.89 -4.19
N ALA A 319 -8.10 6.78 -2.91
CA ALA A 319 -7.15 5.77 -2.42
C ALA A 319 -7.72 4.36 -2.48
N SER A 320 -9.06 4.24 -2.43
CA SER A 320 -9.73 2.96 -2.54
C SER A 320 -9.80 2.46 -3.98
N GLU A 321 -9.81 3.35 -4.97
CA GLU A 321 -9.90 3.01 -6.39
C GLU A 321 -8.68 2.21 -6.86
N ALA A 322 -8.92 1.13 -7.62
CA ALA A 322 -7.85 0.26 -8.12
C ALA A 322 -6.84 1.04 -8.97
N ILE A 323 -5.57 0.65 -8.83
CA ILE A 323 -4.53 0.93 -9.82
C ILE A 323 -4.09 -0.41 -10.37
N ILE A 324 -4.27 -0.58 -11.67
CA ILE A 324 -3.93 -1.81 -12.37
C ILE A 324 -2.70 -1.51 -13.23
N ASP A 325 -1.61 -2.22 -12.96
CA ASP A 325 -0.39 -2.09 -13.73
C ASP A 325 -0.54 -2.80 -15.09
N GLU A 326 -0.76 -2.00 -16.13
CA GLU A 326 -0.92 -2.43 -17.52
C GLU A 326 0.22 -3.37 -17.98
N LYS A 327 1.44 -3.14 -17.48
CA LYS A 327 2.63 -3.93 -17.85
C LYS A 327 2.50 -5.42 -17.50
N LYS A 328 1.65 -5.78 -16.53
CA LYS A 328 1.35 -7.17 -16.16
C LYS A 328 0.46 -7.89 -17.18
N TYR A 329 -0.19 -7.17 -18.09
CA TYR A 329 -1.27 -7.69 -18.94
C TYR A 329 -1.01 -7.43 -20.43
N GLN A 330 0.15 -7.85 -20.93
CA GLN A 330 0.53 -7.61 -22.32
C GLN A 330 -0.36 -8.37 -23.30
N LYS A 331 -0.76 -7.69 -24.38
CA LYS A 331 -1.50 -8.30 -25.49
C LYS A 331 -0.67 -9.42 -26.16
N PRO A 332 -1.18 -10.65 -26.22
CA PRO A 332 -0.56 -11.70 -27.04
C PRO A 332 -0.59 -11.37 -28.54
N SER A 333 0.21 -12.06 -29.35
CA SER A 333 0.16 -11.91 -30.81
C SER A 333 -1.16 -12.44 -31.37
N ASP A 334 -1.52 -11.99 -32.57
CA ASP A 334 -2.75 -12.39 -33.26
C ASP A 334 -2.83 -13.92 -33.46
N GLU A 335 -1.70 -14.55 -33.78
CA GLU A 335 -1.61 -16.00 -33.96
C GLU A 335 -1.91 -16.75 -32.64
N VAL A 336 -1.38 -16.25 -31.52
CA VAL A 336 -1.63 -16.82 -30.19
C VAL A 336 -3.09 -16.63 -29.79
N LEU A 337 -3.69 -15.49 -30.12
CA LEU A 337 -5.11 -15.23 -29.85
C LEU A 337 -6.01 -16.17 -30.67
N LYS A 338 -5.72 -16.39 -31.95
CA LYS A 338 -6.46 -17.35 -32.80
C LYS A 338 -6.40 -18.78 -32.31
N GLU A 339 -5.28 -19.18 -31.68
CA GLU A 339 -5.14 -20.53 -31.13
C GLU A 339 -5.86 -20.71 -29.79
N LYS A 340 -5.84 -19.68 -28.95
CA LYS A 340 -6.37 -19.76 -27.58
C LYS A 340 -7.85 -19.46 -27.46
N LEU A 341 -8.38 -18.57 -28.30
CA LEU A 341 -9.77 -18.13 -28.26
C LEU A 341 -10.62 -19.02 -29.15
N SER A 342 -11.88 -19.22 -28.77
CA SER A 342 -12.88 -19.72 -29.69
C SER A 342 -13.16 -18.71 -30.82
N ASP A 343 -13.75 -19.20 -31.91
CA ASP A 343 -14.11 -18.34 -33.06
C ASP A 343 -14.95 -17.13 -32.64
N LEU A 344 -15.90 -17.31 -31.71
CA LEU A 344 -16.76 -16.22 -31.23
C LEU A 344 -15.97 -15.22 -30.38
N GLU A 345 -15.14 -15.68 -29.44
CA GLU A 345 -14.31 -14.81 -28.60
C GLU A 345 -13.33 -14.00 -29.46
N TYR A 346 -12.72 -14.62 -30.48
CA TYR A 346 -11.85 -13.94 -31.42
C TYR A 346 -12.62 -12.89 -32.25
N GLN A 347 -13.75 -13.26 -32.85
CA GLN A 347 -14.60 -12.34 -33.62
C GLN A 347 -15.07 -11.15 -32.79
N VAL A 348 -15.51 -11.39 -31.55
CA VAL A 348 -15.92 -10.32 -30.64
C VAL A 348 -14.74 -9.43 -30.31
N THR A 349 -13.63 -9.99 -29.83
CA THR A 349 -12.53 -9.20 -29.28
C THR A 349 -11.67 -8.50 -30.34
N GLN A 350 -11.42 -9.14 -31.49
CA GLN A 350 -10.53 -8.60 -32.52
C GLN A 350 -11.28 -7.95 -33.70
N GLU A 351 -12.48 -8.43 -34.03
CA GLU A 351 -13.24 -8.00 -35.22
C GLU A 351 -14.47 -7.13 -34.87
N ALA A 352 -14.65 -6.80 -33.59
CA ALA A 352 -15.77 -6.02 -33.07
C ALA A 352 -17.14 -6.63 -33.41
N ALA A 353 -17.22 -7.97 -33.45
CA ALA A 353 -18.49 -8.67 -33.50
C ALA A 353 -19.26 -8.53 -32.18
N THR A 354 -20.53 -8.93 -32.17
CA THR A 354 -21.38 -8.93 -30.97
C THR A 354 -22.05 -10.29 -30.82
N GLU A 355 -21.92 -10.89 -29.64
CA GLU A 355 -22.59 -12.15 -29.34
C GLU A 355 -24.11 -11.96 -29.29
N ARG A 356 -24.88 -13.05 -29.48
CA ARG A 356 -26.34 -12.97 -29.42
C ARG A 356 -26.81 -12.70 -28.00
N ALA A 357 -27.85 -11.88 -27.86
CA ALA A 357 -28.47 -11.63 -26.56
C ALA A 357 -28.93 -12.94 -25.89
N PHE A 358 -28.76 -13.03 -24.57
CA PHE A 358 -29.19 -14.14 -23.71
C PHE A 358 -28.48 -15.48 -23.97
N THR A 359 -27.40 -15.52 -24.76
CA THR A 359 -26.68 -16.79 -25.03
C THR A 359 -25.49 -17.03 -24.13
N HIS A 360 -24.78 -15.99 -23.67
CA HIS A 360 -23.60 -16.16 -22.82
C HIS A 360 -23.97 -16.30 -21.34
N GLU A 361 -23.39 -17.25 -20.61
CA GLU A 361 -23.77 -17.53 -19.21
C GLU A 361 -23.62 -16.33 -18.26
N TYR A 362 -22.69 -15.42 -18.55
CA TYR A 362 -22.40 -14.25 -17.72
C TYR A 362 -23.53 -13.22 -17.65
N TYR A 363 -24.51 -13.19 -18.56
CA TYR A 363 -25.62 -12.23 -18.40
C TYR A 363 -26.37 -12.48 -17.07
N LYS A 364 -26.57 -13.75 -16.71
CA LYS A 364 -27.25 -14.18 -15.47
C LYS A 364 -26.33 -14.49 -14.29
N ASN A 365 -25.01 -14.42 -14.46
CA ASN A 365 -24.06 -14.70 -13.38
C ASN A 365 -24.22 -13.66 -12.26
N GLN A 366 -24.35 -14.14 -11.01
CA GLN A 366 -24.46 -13.34 -9.78
C GLN A 366 -23.41 -13.75 -8.74
N GLU A 367 -22.45 -14.60 -9.10
CA GLU A 367 -21.39 -15.03 -8.21
C GLU A 367 -20.43 -13.88 -7.88
N ASP A 368 -19.86 -13.93 -6.67
CA ASP A 368 -18.83 -12.98 -6.26
C ASP A 368 -17.52 -13.25 -6.98
N GLY A 369 -16.93 -12.23 -7.58
CA GLY A 369 -15.67 -12.33 -8.30
C GLY A 369 -15.36 -11.12 -9.16
N ILE A 370 -14.38 -11.27 -10.05
CA ILE A 370 -14.02 -10.25 -11.04
C ILE A 370 -14.15 -10.81 -12.46
N TYR A 371 -14.39 -9.91 -13.41
CA TYR A 371 -14.34 -10.20 -14.84
C TYR A 371 -13.06 -9.59 -15.40
N VAL A 372 -12.21 -10.44 -15.97
CA VAL A 372 -10.96 -10.04 -16.60
C VAL A 372 -11.10 -10.08 -18.12
N ASP A 373 -10.30 -9.31 -18.82
CA ASP A 373 -10.13 -9.39 -20.28
C ASP A 373 -9.70 -10.81 -20.66
N ILE A 374 -10.46 -11.49 -21.53
CA ILE A 374 -10.12 -12.84 -21.95
C ILE A 374 -8.80 -12.92 -22.73
N THR A 375 -8.39 -11.80 -23.35
CA THR A 375 -7.21 -11.73 -24.22
C THR A 375 -5.91 -11.50 -23.43
N THR A 376 -5.97 -10.76 -22.33
CA THR A 376 -4.78 -10.33 -21.55
C THR A 376 -4.79 -10.77 -20.09
N GLY A 377 -5.97 -11.04 -19.54
CA GLY A 377 -6.17 -11.26 -18.11
C GLY A 377 -6.22 -9.97 -17.28
N GLU A 378 -6.24 -8.78 -17.90
CA GLU A 378 -6.39 -7.50 -17.19
C GLU A 378 -7.76 -7.43 -16.48
N PRO A 379 -7.84 -7.11 -15.18
CA PRO A 379 -9.12 -6.94 -14.50
C PRO A 379 -9.93 -5.77 -15.08
N LEU A 380 -11.17 -6.03 -15.49
CA LEU A 380 -12.02 -5.02 -16.12
C LEU A 380 -13.21 -4.61 -15.26
N PHE A 381 -13.91 -5.57 -14.65
CA PHE A 381 -15.14 -5.32 -13.89
C PHE A 381 -15.21 -6.13 -12.59
N SER A 382 -15.87 -5.59 -11.58
CA SER A 382 -16.22 -6.30 -10.34
C SER A 382 -17.65 -6.80 -10.39
N SER A 383 -17.94 -7.97 -9.81
CA SER A 383 -19.32 -8.44 -9.63
C SER A 383 -20.17 -7.46 -8.79
N LYS A 384 -19.55 -6.67 -7.90
CA LYS A 384 -20.21 -5.62 -7.10
C LYS A 384 -20.89 -4.55 -7.93
N ASP A 385 -20.35 -4.27 -9.12
CA ASP A 385 -20.85 -3.27 -10.05
C ASP A 385 -21.71 -3.89 -11.17
N LYS A 386 -21.89 -5.21 -11.17
CA LYS A 386 -22.76 -5.91 -12.11
C LYS A 386 -24.22 -5.78 -11.71
N TYR A 387 -25.11 -5.70 -12.69
CA TYR A 387 -26.56 -5.75 -12.48
C TYR A 387 -27.29 -6.37 -13.67
N ASP A 388 -28.55 -6.76 -13.47
CA ASP A 388 -29.42 -7.21 -14.55
C ASP A 388 -30.09 -6.01 -15.23
N ALA A 389 -29.71 -5.73 -16.46
CA ALA A 389 -30.29 -4.67 -17.28
C ALA A 389 -31.44 -5.16 -18.18
N GLY A 390 -31.72 -6.47 -18.22
CA GLY A 390 -32.71 -7.06 -19.12
C GLY A 390 -32.37 -7.01 -20.61
N CYS A 391 -31.14 -6.59 -20.98
CA CYS A 391 -30.72 -6.47 -22.38
C CYS A 391 -30.15 -7.77 -22.98
N GLY A 392 -29.83 -8.76 -22.14
CA GLY A 392 -29.30 -10.06 -22.57
C GLY A 392 -27.78 -10.16 -22.64
N TRP A 393 -27.05 -9.11 -22.26
CA TRP A 393 -25.59 -9.11 -22.11
C TRP A 393 -25.20 -8.73 -20.67
N PRO A 394 -24.06 -9.21 -20.14
CA PRO A 394 -23.58 -8.77 -18.84
C PRO A 394 -23.44 -7.24 -18.81
N SER A 395 -24.04 -6.63 -17.79
CA SER A 395 -24.14 -5.18 -17.65
C SER A 395 -23.52 -4.72 -16.34
N PHE A 396 -22.69 -3.67 -16.42
CA PHE A 396 -22.00 -3.09 -15.27
C PHE A 396 -22.26 -1.59 -15.17
N THR A 397 -22.18 -1.03 -13.97
CA THR A 397 -22.33 0.42 -13.75
C THR A 397 -21.04 1.19 -13.93
N LYS A 398 -19.89 0.53 -13.76
CA LYS A 398 -18.54 1.11 -13.95
C LYS A 398 -17.49 0.00 -14.10
N PRO A 399 -16.32 0.28 -14.70
CA PRO A 399 -15.16 -0.61 -14.65
C PRO A 399 -14.56 -0.64 -13.23
N ILE A 400 -13.72 -1.65 -12.96
CA ILE A 400 -13.02 -1.84 -11.66
C ILE A 400 -12.02 -0.70 -11.38
N ALA A 401 -11.42 -0.15 -12.43
CA ALA A 401 -10.60 1.06 -12.43
C ALA A 401 -10.95 1.90 -13.66
N THR A 402 -10.86 3.22 -13.56
CA THR A 402 -11.27 4.12 -14.66
C THR A 402 -10.45 3.94 -15.93
N GLU A 403 -9.19 3.57 -15.78
CA GLU A 403 -8.18 3.53 -16.83
C GLU A 403 -8.12 2.21 -17.60
N VAL A 404 -8.80 1.15 -17.15
CA VAL A 404 -8.72 -0.18 -17.82
C VAL A 404 -9.58 -0.29 -19.07
N VAL A 405 -10.33 0.76 -19.41
CA VAL A 405 -11.15 0.82 -20.62
C VAL A 405 -10.92 2.10 -21.41
N ASN A 406 -10.91 1.97 -22.73
CA ASN A 406 -10.84 3.06 -23.69
C ASN A 406 -12.20 3.24 -24.39
N TYR A 407 -12.51 4.49 -24.74
CA TYR A 407 -13.77 4.86 -25.37
C TYR A 407 -13.52 5.32 -26.81
N LYS A 408 -14.30 4.78 -27.74
CA LYS A 408 -14.22 5.16 -29.16
C LYS A 408 -15.61 5.48 -29.70
N LYS A 409 -15.72 6.55 -30.48
CA LYS A 409 -16.97 6.88 -31.17
C LYS A 409 -17.26 5.79 -32.22
N ASP A 410 -18.45 5.23 -32.17
CA ASP A 410 -18.92 4.19 -33.09
C ASP A 410 -20.16 4.70 -33.84
N SER A 411 -20.02 4.84 -35.16
CA SER A 411 -21.11 5.23 -36.07
C SER A 411 -21.64 4.07 -36.93
N SER A 412 -21.25 2.83 -36.61
CA SER A 412 -21.71 1.64 -37.31
C SER A 412 -23.24 1.48 -37.18
N HIS A 413 -23.83 0.75 -38.13
CA HIS A 413 -25.27 0.47 -38.15
C HIS A 413 -26.17 1.73 -38.17
N GLY A 414 -25.63 2.89 -38.56
CA GLY A 414 -26.37 4.16 -38.63
C GLY A 414 -26.71 4.76 -37.26
N MET A 415 -26.09 4.29 -36.17
CA MET A 415 -26.32 4.77 -34.81
C MET A 415 -25.13 5.61 -34.32
N ASN A 416 -25.32 6.42 -33.28
CA ASN A 416 -24.21 7.05 -32.55
C ASN A 416 -24.05 6.37 -31.20
N ARG A 417 -22.98 5.59 -31.04
CA ARG A 417 -22.67 4.86 -29.81
C ARG A 417 -21.25 5.14 -29.36
N VAL A 418 -20.95 4.73 -28.13
CA VAL A 418 -19.59 4.75 -27.59
C VAL A 418 -19.15 3.30 -27.41
N GLU A 419 -18.23 2.86 -28.26
CA GLU A 419 -17.55 1.58 -28.13
C GLU A 419 -16.62 1.61 -26.91
N VAL A 420 -16.59 0.49 -26.18
CA VAL A 420 -15.71 0.24 -25.06
C VAL A 420 -14.71 -0.84 -25.46
N ARG A 421 -13.42 -0.55 -25.28
CA ARG A 421 -12.31 -1.50 -25.50
C ARG A 421 -11.48 -1.66 -24.24
N SER A 422 -10.84 -2.81 -24.03
CA SER A 422 -9.86 -2.95 -22.94
C SER A 422 -8.64 -2.07 -23.23
N ARG A 423 -7.98 -1.59 -22.17
CA ARG A 423 -6.78 -0.76 -22.31
C ARG A 423 -5.62 -1.60 -22.86
N ALA A 424 -5.24 -2.67 -22.17
CA ALA A 424 -4.00 -3.36 -22.48
C ALA A 424 -4.09 -4.22 -23.77
N GLY A 425 -5.26 -4.81 -24.03
CA GLY A 425 -5.49 -5.68 -25.19
C GLY A 425 -6.05 -4.96 -26.43
N GLU A 426 -6.52 -3.73 -26.28
CA GLU A 426 -7.36 -3.01 -27.27
C GLU A 426 -8.55 -3.87 -27.78
N ALA A 427 -8.95 -4.87 -27.01
CA ALA A 427 -9.99 -5.82 -27.38
C ALA A 427 -11.35 -5.14 -27.33
N HIS A 428 -12.18 -5.37 -28.35
CA HIS A 428 -13.57 -4.92 -28.32
C HIS A 428 -14.32 -5.66 -27.21
N LEU A 429 -14.91 -4.88 -26.30
CA LEU A 429 -15.70 -5.39 -25.18
C LEU A 429 -17.19 -5.23 -25.46
N GLY A 430 -17.61 -4.08 -25.96
CA GLY A 430 -19.01 -3.76 -26.22
C GLY A 430 -19.24 -2.25 -26.28
N HIS A 431 -20.29 -1.76 -25.63
CA HIS A 431 -20.69 -0.35 -25.67
C HIS A 431 -21.13 0.17 -24.29
N VAL A 432 -21.01 1.48 -24.10
CA VAL A 432 -21.53 2.18 -22.92
C VAL A 432 -22.70 3.09 -23.29
N PHE A 433 -23.72 3.10 -22.44
CA PHE A 433 -24.96 3.87 -22.61
C PHE A 433 -25.26 4.68 -21.34
N GLU A 434 -26.06 5.75 -21.47
CA GLU A 434 -26.48 6.64 -20.37
C GLU A 434 -27.86 6.25 -19.78
N ASP A 435 -28.28 5.00 -19.98
CA ASP A 435 -29.56 4.45 -19.54
C ASP A 435 -29.43 3.53 -18.30
N GLY A 436 -28.31 3.62 -17.59
CA GLY A 436 -28.05 2.82 -16.39
C GLY A 436 -28.75 3.34 -15.12
N PRO A 437 -28.61 2.63 -13.99
CA PRO A 437 -29.17 3.03 -12.70
C PRO A 437 -28.64 4.40 -12.27
N ARG A 438 -29.55 5.37 -12.10
CA ARG A 438 -29.20 6.78 -11.77
C ARG A 438 -28.49 6.92 -10.43
N ASP A 439 -28.85 6.09 -9.46
CA ASP A 439 -28.24 6.02 -8.14
C ASP A 439 -26.79 5.48 -8.17
N LYS A 440 -26.37 4.87 -9.28
CA LYS A 440 -25.03 4.32 -9.50
C LYS A 440 -24.23 5.03 -10.60
N GLY A 441 -24.65 6.25 -10.96
CA GLY A 441 -23.96 7.10 -11.94
C GLY A 441 -24.60 7.14 -13.33
N GLY A 442 -25.66 6.36 -13.58
CA GLY A 442 -26.44 6.44 -14.81
C GLY A 442 -25.81 5.78 -16.04
N LEU A 443 -24.64 5.17 -15.91
CA LEU A 443 -23.98 4.46 -17.02
C LEU A 443 -24.32 2.97 -17.02
N ARG A 444 -24.44 2.41 -18.23
CA ARG A 444 -24.57 0.98 -18.48
C ARG A 444 -23.49 0.54 -19.45
N TYR A 445 -22.50 -0.19 -18.93
CA TYR A 445 -21.50 -0.89 -19.71
C TYR A 445 -22.09 -2.23 -20.16
N CYS A 446 -22.52 -2.30 -21.42
CA CYS A 446 -23.09 -3.48 -22.05
C CYS A 446 -21.97 -4.26 -22.75
N ILE A 447 -21.50 -5.33 -22.11
CA ILE A 447 -20.27 -6.01 -22.49
C ILE A 447 -20.60 -7.40 -23.03
N ASN A 448 -19.89 -7.86 -24.06
CA ASN A 448 -20.00 -9.24 -24.54
C ASN A 448 -19.38 -10.18 -23.50
N GLY A 449 -20.11 -11.21 -23.09
CA GLY A 449 -19.55 -12.25 -22.22
C GLY A 449 -18.34 -12.94 -22.85
N ALA A 450 -18.35 -13.16 -24.18
CA ALA A 450 -17.24 -13.70 -24.96
C ALA A 450 -15.97 -12.82 -24.99
N SER A 451 -16.00 -11.61 -24.41
CA SER A 451 -14.80 -10.78 -24.22
C SER A 451 -14.21 -10.89 -22.81
N LEU A 452 -14.87 -11.64 -21.93
CA LEU A 452 -14.56 -11.71 -20.50
C LEU A 452 -14.23 -13.14 -20.07
N ARG A 453 -13.39 -13.25 -19.04
CA ARG A 453 -13.24 -14.46 -18.24
C ARG A 453 -13.57 -14.14 -16.79
N PHE A 454 -14.48 -14.91 -16.18
CA PHE A 454 -14.85 -14.72 -14.78
C PHE A 454 -13.91 -15.47 -13.84
N ILE A 455 -13.47 -14.79 -12.78
CA ILE A 455 -12.64 -15.34 -11.70
C ILE A 455 -13.47 -15.32 -10.41
N PRO A 456 -13.94 -16.49 -9.93
CA PRO A 456 -14.66 -16.58 -8.66
C PRO A 456 -13.82 -16.09 -7.48
N TYR A 457 -14.46 -15.44 -6.51
CA TYR A 457 -13.81 -14.83 -5.33
C TYR A 457 -12.84 -15.79 -4.62
N ASP A 458 -13.23 -17.05 -4.44
CA ASP A 458 -12.44 -18.07 -3.74
C ASP A 458 -11.22 -18.55 -4.54
N LYS A 459 -11.17 -18.26 -5.85
CA LYS A 459 -10.04 -18.59 -6.72
C LYS A 459 -9.11 -17.41 -6.98
N MET A 460 -9.51 -16.19 -6.61
CA MET A 460 -8.75 -14.97 -6.92
C MET A 460 -7.31 -15.03 -6.39
N ASP A 461 -7.09 -15.46 -5.15
CA ASP A 461 -5.72 -15.56 -4.60
C ASP A 461 -4.86 -16.54 -5.39
N LYS A 462 -5.40 -17.73 -5.68
CA LYS A 462 -4.71 -18.80 -6.41
C LYS A 462 -4.38 -18.40 -7.85
N GLU A 463 -5.21 -17.58 -8.48
CA GLU A 463 -5.03 -17.10 -9.84
C GLU A 463 -4.24 -15.78 -9.94
N GLY A 464 -3.71 -15.28 -8.82
CA GLY A 464 -2.86 -14.07 -8.81
C GLY A 464 -3.64 -12.75 -8.78
N TYR A 465 -4.93 -12.78 -8.46
CA TYR A 465 -5.82 -11.62 -8.36
C TYR A 465 -6.21 -11.26 -6.91
N GLY A 466 -5.48 -11.78 -5.91
CA GLY A 466 -5.77 -11.56 -4.49
C GLY A 466 -5.85 -10.08 -4.09
N GLU A 467 -5.04 -9.22 -4.72
CA GLU A 467 -5.05 -7.76 -4.50
C GLU A 467 -6.40 -7.10 -4.85
N PHE A 468 -7.22 -7.74 -5.68
CA PHE A 468 -8.49 -7.20 -6.14
C PHE A 468 -9.71 -7.66 -5.31
N LYS A 469 -9.55 -8.54 -4.31
CA LYS A 469 -10.68 -9.07 -3.53
C LYS A 469 -11.48 -7.98 -2.81
N LYS A 470 -10.80 -6.92 -2.36
CA LYS A 470 -11.41 -5.73 -1.73
C LYS A 470 -12.36 -4.94 -2.64
N TYR A 471 -12.32 -5.17 -3.96
CA TYR A 471 -13.25 -4.56 -4.92
C TYR A 471 -14.52 -5.39 -5.11
N VAL A 472 -14.54 -6.62 -4.60
CA VAL A 472 -15.68 -7.54 -4.66
C VAL A 472 -16.47 -7.46 -3.36
N LYS A 473 -15.80 -7.58 -2.21
CA LYS A 473 -16.42 -7.60 -0.87
C LYS A 473 -15.81 -6.54 0.03
#